data_AF-A0A948DYR1-F1
#
_entry.id   AF-A0A948DYR1-F1
#
_cell.length_a   1.000
_cell.length_b   1.000
_cell.length_c   1.000
_cell.angle_alpha   90.00
_cell.angle_beta   90.00
_cell.angle_gamma   90.00
#
_symmetry.space_group_name_H-M   'P 1'
#
loop_
_entity.id
_entity.type
_entity.pdbx_description
1 polymer ?
#
loop_
_entity_poly.entity_id
_entity_poly.type
_entity_poly.pdbx_seq_one_letter_code
_entity_poly.pdbx_strand_id
1 'polypeptide(L)' 'MEGKNTEYSDIDIAVVSEDFGKDKIEERMSLFRLGSRIDPRLEAIPLTPTALAEDTWVPLIYEIRTKGIDLPIA' A
#
# COMPACT_ATOMS: atom_id res chain seq x y z
N MET A 1 7.67 -7.97 11.05
CA MET A 1 8.26 -9.30 10.80
C MET A 1 8.14 -9.51 9.32
N GLU A 2 9.24 -9.74 8.61
CA GLU A 2 9.20 -9.92 7.16
C GLU A 2 8.94 -11.39 6.84
N GLY A 3 7.94 -11.66 5.99
CA GLY A 3 7.67 -13.00 5.47
C GLY A 3 8.70 -13.40 4.42
N LYS A 4 8.80 -14.70 4.13
CA LYS A 4 9.63 -15.15 3.00
C LYS A 4 8.88 -14.88 1.69
N ASN A 5 9.41 -14.00 0.85
CA ASN A 5 8.83 -13.71 -0.45
C ASN A 5 8.91 -14.95 -1.36
N THR A 6 7.79 -15.31 -1.99
CA THR A 6 7.66 -16.42 -2.94
C THR A 6 6.95 -15.93 -4.20
N GLU A 7 6.92 -16.75 -5.26
CA GLU A 7 6.18 -16.42 -6.48
C GLU A 7 4.65 -16.31 -6.28
N TYR A 8 4.14 -16.88 -5.18
CA TYR A 8 2.73 -16.86 -4.79
C TYR A 8 2.42 -15.79 -3.73
N SER A 9 3.42 -15.00 -3.32
CA SER A 9 3.19 -13.91 -2.37
C SER A 9 2.33 -12.82 -3.02
N ASP A 10 1.43 -12.26 -2.21
CA ASP A 10 0.74 -11.03 -2.56
C ASP A 10 1.74 -9.85 -2.60
N ILE A 11 1.33 -8.77 -3.26
CA ILE A 11 2.09 -7.54 -3.40
C ILE A 11 1.31 -6.42 -2.71
N ASP A 12 1.80 -6.02 -1.53
CA ASP A 12 1.28 -4.88 -0.80
C ASP A 12 1.67 -3.56 -1.49
N ILE A 13 0.70 -2.71 -1.79
CA ILE A 13 0.89 -1.43 -2.48
C ILE A 13 0.28 -0.31 -1.64
N ALA A 14 1.10 0.63 -1.19
CA ALA A 14 0.61 1.90 -0.65
C ALA A 14 0.19 2.83 -1.80
N VAL A 15 -1.09 3.21 -1.86
CA VAL A 15 -1.56 4.28 -2.75
C VAL A 15 -1.75 5.54 -1.90
N VAL A 16 -0.95 6.56 -2.18
CA VAL A 16 -0.86 7.76 -1.33
C VAL A 16 -1.57 8.93 -2.02
N SER A 17 -2.58 9.50 -1.36
CA SER A 17 -3.32 10.67 -1.87
C SER A 17 -3.96 11.46 -0.73
N GLU A 18 -4.04 12.79 -0.91
CA GLU A 18 -4.81 13.70 -0.03
C GLU A 18 -6.32 13.40 -0.05
N ASP A 19 -6.80 12.66 -1.05
CA ASP A 19 -8.22 12.34 -1.19
C ASP A 19 -8.72 11.23 -0.26
N PHE A 20 -7.80 10.46 0.34
CA PHE A 20 -8.12 9.35 1.25
C PHE A 20 -8.38 9.79 2.69
N GLY A 21 -8.90 8.87 3.50
CA GLY A 21 -9.16 9.08 4.93
C GLY A 21 -10.58 9.54 5.24
N LYS A 22 -11.47 9.56 4.25
CA LYS A 22 -12.89 9.90 4.42
C LYS A 22 -13.68 8.67 4.82
N ASP A 23 -13.50 7.57 4.09
CA ASP A 23 -14.08 6.26 4.40
C ASP A 23 -13.09 5.14 4.04
N LYS A 24 -12.37 4.67 5.06
CA LYS A 24 -11.31 3.67 4.88
C LYS A 24 -11.82 2.35 4.30
N ILE A 25 -13.07 1.96 4.57
CA ILE A 25 -13.62 0.69 4.09
C ILE A 25 -13.93 0.81 2.60
N GLU A 26 -14.68 1.84 2.22
CA GLU A 26 -15.04 2.06 0.81
C GLU A 26 -13.82 2.37 -0.06
N GLU A 27 -12.86 3.15 0.44
CA GLU A 27 -11.60 3.45 -0.25
C GLU A 27 -10.78 2.17 -0.48
N ARG A 28 -10.64 1.31 0.54
CA ARG A 28 -9.92 0.03 0.42
C ARG A 28 -10.65 -0.94 -0.51
N MET A 29 -11.98 -1.02 -0.43
CA MET A 29 -12.78 -1.86 -1.34
C MET A 29 -12.68 -1.38 -2.79
N SER A 30 -12.63 -0.06 -3.01
CA SER A 30 -12.45 0.52 -4.34
C SER A 30 -11.10 0.16 -4.93
N LEU A 31 -10.02 0.30 -4.15
CA LEU A 31 -8.67 -0.11 -4.54
C LEU A 31 -8.56 -1.62 -4.77
N PHE A 32 -9.16 -2.44 -3.91
CA PHE A 32 -9.20 -3.90 -4.09
C PHE A 32 -9.88 -4.30 -5.41
N ARG A 33 -11.04 -3.70 -5.72
CA ARG A 33 -11.75 -3.95 -7.00
C ARG A 33 -10.95 -3.47 -8.21
N LEU A 34 -10.12 -2.44 -8.07
CA LEU A 34 -9.25 -1.98 -9.15
C LEU A 34 -8.05 -2.92 -9.33
N GLY A 35 -7.32 -3.20 -8.25
CA GLY A 35 -6.14 -4.07 -8.25
C GLY A 35 -6.44 -5.47 -8.76
N SER A 36 -7.52 -6.08 -8.27
CA SER A 36 -7.94 -7.44 -8.67
C SER A 36 -8.27 -7.59 -10.16
N ARG A 37 -8.60 -6.49 -10.87
CA ARG A 37 -8.80 -6.50 -12.33
C ARG A 37 -7.47 -6.48 -13.11
N ILE A 38 -6.38 -6.07 -12.47
CA ILE A 38 -5.03 -6.03 -13.05
C ILE A 38 -4.30 -7.33 -12.73
N ASP A 39 -4.17 -7.65 -11.44
CA ASP A 39 -3.61 -8.89 -10.93
C ASP A 39 -4.21 -9.15 -9.53
N PRO A 40 -4.79 -10.33 -9.25
CA PRO A 40 -5.43 -10.64 -7.98
C PRO A 40 -4.49 -10.64 -6.77
N ARG A 41 -3.16 -10.68 -7.00
CA ARG A 41 -2.15 -10.60 -5.93
C ARG A 41 -1.91 -9.18 -5.44
N LEU A 42 -2.47 -8.16 -6.10
CA LEU A 42 -2.27 -6.77 -5.69
C LEU A 42 -3.15 -6.42 -4.50
N GLU A 43 -2.54 -6.15 -3.35
CA GLU A 43 -3.20 -5.64 -2.16
C GLU A 43 -2.91 -4.14 -2.00
N ALA A 44 -3.79 -3.30 -2.57
CA ALA A 44 -3.66 -1.86 -2.48
C ALA A 44 -4.27 -1.29 -1.17
N ILE A 45 -3.48 -0.51 -0.44
CA ILE A 45 -3.81 0.12 0.83
C ILE A 45 -3.86 1.64 0.64
N PRO A 46 -5.01 2.29 0.90
CA PRO A 46 -5.13 3.74 0.79
C PRO A 46 -4.45 4.40 1.99
N LEU A 47 -3.55 5.36 1.71
CA LEU A 47 -2.86 6.15 2.73
C LEU A 47 -2.94 7.63 2.41
N THR A 48 -3.04 8.46 3.46
CA THR A 48 -2.81 9.90 3.32
C THR A 48 -1.31 10.20 3.42
N PRO A 49 -0.83 11.34 2.88
CA PRO A 49 0.56 11.75 3.05
C PRO A 49 0.97 11.84 4.53
N THR A 50 0.09 12.36 5.38
CA THR A 50 0.29 12.42 6.84
C THR A 50 0.43 11.01 7.45
N ALA A 51 -0.42 10.07 7.07
CA ALA A 51 -0.32 8.69 7.57
C ALA A 51 1.03 8.06 7.17
N LEU A 52 1.46 8.23 5.93
CA LEU A 52 2.77 7.75 5.48
C LEU A 52 3.93 8.37 6.28
N ALA A 53 3.84 9.66 6.60
CA ALA A 53 4.90 10.37 7.32
C ALA A 53 4.95 10.03 8.82
N GLU A 54 3.79 9.80 9.46
CA GLU A 54 3.67 9.81 10.92
C GLU A 54 3.28 8.46 11.52
N ASP A 55 2.57 7.58 10.79
CA ASP A 55 2.07 6.32 11.35
C ASP A 55 3.18 5.27 11.44
N THR A 56 3.43 4.79 12.65
CA THR A 56 4.45 3.77 12.95
C THR A 56 3.87 2.39 13.22
N TRP A 57 2.54 2.26 13.25
CA TRP A 57 1.85 1.00 13.59
C TRP A 57 1.57 0.13 12.36
N VAL A 58 1.57 0.72 11.16
CA VAL A 58 1.38 -0.02 9.91
C VAL A 58 2.73 -0.59 9.44
N PRO A 59 2.91 -1.93 9.40
CA PRO A 59 4.19 -2.54 9.03
C PRO A 59 4.67 -2.13 7.63
N LEU A 60 3.75 -2.00 6.67
CA LEU A 60 4.07 -1.55 5.32
C LEU A 60 4.70 -0.15 5.30
N ILE A 61 4.19 0.79 6.10
CA ILE A 61 4.75 2.15 6.19
C ILE A 61 6.17 2.10 6.75
N TYR A 62 6.38 1.29 7.79
CA TYR A 62 7.71 1.10 8.36
C TYR A 62 8.70 0.54 7.32
N GLU A 63 8.30 -0.47 6.54
CA GLU A 63 9.16 -1.06 5.51
C GLU A 63 9.46 -0.08 4.37
N ILE A 64 8.47 0.67 3.88
CA ILE A 64 8.68 1.73 2.88
C ILE A 64 9.69 2.76 3.41
N ARG A 65 9.52 3.25 4.64
CA ARG A 65 10.38 4.32 5.18
C ARG A 65 11.81 3.87 5.49
N THR A 66 11.99 2.59 5.84
CA THR A 66 13.29 2.10 6.31
C THR A 66 14.08 1.34 5.24
N LYS A 67 13.39 0.76 4.25
CA LYS A 67 13.99 -0.07 3.20
C LYS A 67 13.65 0.39 1.78
N GLY A 68 12.71 1.32 1.63
CA GLY A 68 12.27 1.80 0.32
C GLY A 68 13.40 2.42 -0.48
N ILE A 69 13.29 2.28 -1.81
CA ILE A 69 14.18 2.93 -2.77
C ILE A 69 13.34 3.78 -3.72
N ASP A 70 13.85 4.96 -4.05
CA ASP A 70 13.19 5.81 -5.04
C ASP A 70 13.42 5.24 -6.44
N LEU A 71 12.34 4.95 -7.14
CA LEU A 71 12.37 4.52 -8.53
C LEU A 71 12.11 5.73 -9.43
N PRO A 72 12.96 6.01 -10.42
CA PRO A 72 12.69 7.06 -11.38
C PRO A 72 11.48 6.69 -12.25
N ILE A 73 10.60 7.66 -12.50
CA ILE A 73 9.53 7.48 -13.47
C ILE A 73 10.13 7.66 -14.87
N ALA A 74 9.96 6.64 -15.71
CA ALA A 74 10.41 6.61 -17.10
C ALA A 74 9.48 7.38 -18.04
#